data_AF-A0A314Z302-F1
#
_entry.id   AF-A0A314Z302-F1
#
_cell.length_a   1.000
_cell.length_b   1.000
_cell.length_c   1.000
_cell.angle_alpha   90.00
_cell.angle_beta   90.00
_cell.angle_gamma   90.00
#
_symmetry.space_group_name_H-M   'P 1'
#
loop_
_entity.id
_entity.type
_entity.pdbx_description
1 polymer ?
#
loop_
_entity_poly.entity_id
_entity_poly.type
_entity_poly.pdbx_seq_one_letter_code
_entity_poly.pdbx_strand_id
1 'polypeptide(L)' 'MKDSGVQPNVDEYNKLIQSVCLKALDWETTEKLLEEMKDNGLHLNGITRGLIKAMRELKEEKIETENVVAEA' A
#
# COMPACT_ATOMS: atom_id res chain seq x y z
N MET A 1 16.55 -0.64 8.98
CA MET A 1 16.37 0.83 8.83
C MET A 1 16.02 1.43 10.18
N LYS A 2 14.91 1.04 10.82
CA LYS A 2 14.57 1.51 12.18
C LYS A 2 15.53 1.06 13.28
N ASP A 3 15.98 -0.20 13.27
CA ASP A 3 16.95 -0.72 14.27
C ASP A 3 18.34 -0.06 14.20
N SER A 4 18.62 0.66 13.11
CA SER A 4 19.86 1.39 12.90
C SER A 4 19.76 2.85 13.35
N GLY A 5 18.61 3.29 13.90
CA GLY A 5 18.33 4.68 14.26
C GLY A 5 18.09 5.60 13.06
N VAL A 6 18.03 5.05 11.85
CA VAL A 6 17.81 5.82 10.61
C VAL A 6 16.31 5.89 10.34
N GLN A 7 15.76 7.10 10.44
CA GLN A 7 14.36 7.34 10.08
C GLN A 7 14.20 7.31 8.57
N PRO A 8 13.25 6.54 8.04
CA PRO A 8 13.01 6.52 6.61
C PRO A 8 12.44 7.86 6.12
N ASN A 9 12.89 8.29 4.95
CA ASN A 9 12.37 9.48 4.29
C ASN A 9 11.20 9.15 3.33
N VAL A 10 10.58 10.20 2.80
CA VAL A 10 9.43 10.10 1.89
C VAL A 10 9.73 9.22 0.66
N ASP A 11 10.94 9.32 0.10
CA ASP A 11 11.35 8.52 -1.06
C ASP A 11 11.43 7.03 -0.75
N GLU A 12 11.96 6.68 0.42
CA GLU A 12 12.09 5.30 0.88
C GLU A 12 10.72 4.66 1.12
N TYR A 13 9.81 5.38 1.80
CA TYR A 13 8.43 4.91 1.96
C TYR A 13 7.71 4.76 0.62
N ASN A 14 7.85 5.74 -0.29
CA ASN A 14 7.23 5.66 -1.61
C ASN A 14 7.71 4.42 -2.39
N LYS A 15 9.01 4.12 -2.36
CA LYS A 15 9.57 2.92 -3.02
C LYS A 15 9.05 1.62 -2.40
N LEU A 16 8.97 1.56 -1.07
CA LEU A 16 8.43 0.39 -0.38
C LEU A 16 6.96 0.18 -0.72
N ILE A 17 6.14 1.22 -0.61
CA ILE A 17 4.72 1.18 -0.95
C ILE A 17 4.52 0.75 -2.41
N GLN A 18 5.26 1.35 -3.34
CA GLN A 18 5.18 0.96 -4.75
C GLN A 18 5.58 -0.50 -4.97
N SER A 19 6.65 -0.98 -4.32
CA SER A 19 7.08 -2.38 -4.44
C SER A 19 6.05 -3.35 -3.87
N VAL A 20 5.46 -3.05 -2.71
CA VAL A 20 4.43 -3.89 -2.08
C VAL A 20 3.16 -3.90 -2.93
N CYS A 21 2.71 -2.72 -3.39
CA CYS A 21 1.54 -2.59 -4.25
C CYS A 21 1.70 -3.35 -5.58
N LEU A 22 2.85 -3.20 -6.25
CA LEU A 22 3.05 -3.74 -7.60
C LEU A 22 3.44 -5.22 -7.62
N LYS A 23 4.13 -5.72 -6.59
CA LYS A 23 4.68 -7.09 -6.60
C LYS A 23 3.91 -8.06 -5.73
N ALA A 24 3.45 -7.60 -4.56
CA ALA A 24 2.86 -8.49 -3.57
C ALA A 24 1.34 -8.40 -3.52
N LEU A 25 0.73 -7.34 -4.10
CA LEU A 25 -0.69 -7.02 -3.93
C LEU A 25 -1.13 -7.04 -2.45
N ASP A 26 -0.18 -6.80 -1.55
CA ASP A 26 -0.36 -6.96 -0.11
C ASP A 26 -0.88 -5.64 0.47
N TRP A 27 -2.20 -5.58 0.52
CA TRP A 27 -2.96 -4.43 1.00
C TRP A 27 -2.75 -4.17 2.49
N GLU A 28 -2.67 -5.20 3.32
CA GLU A 28 -2.54 -5.05 4.77
C GLU A 28 -1.19 -4.40 5.11
N THR A 29 -0.12 -4.84 4.43
CA THR A 29 1.21 -4.24 4.58
C THR A 29 1.24 -2.81 4.03
N THR A 30 0.52 -2.55 2.92
CA THR A 30 0.41 -1.20 2.35
C THR A 30 -0.27 -0.23 3.32
N GLU A 31 -1.40 -0.62 3.94
CA GLU A 31 -2.10 0.22 4.92
C GLU A 31 -1.24 0.53 6.15
N LYS A 32 -0.54 -0.48 6.69
CA LYS A 32 0.37 -0.28 7.84
C LYS A 32 1.48 0.72 7.51
N LEU A 33 2.06 0.65 6.31
CA LEU A 33 3.08 1.61 5.86
C LEU A 33 2.51 3.03 5.69
N LEU A 34 1.25 3.15 5.28
CA LEU A 34 0.56 4.44 5.17
C LEU A 34 0.29 5.09 6.52
N GLU A 35 -0.19 4.30 7.48
CA GLU A 35 -0.40 4.75 8.85
C GLU A 35 0.93 5.21 9.47
N GLU A 36 1.99 4.41 9.28
CA GLU A 36 3.32 4.75 9.75
C GLU A 36 3.89 6.03 9.10
N MET A 37 3.70 6.25 7.79
CA MET A 37 4.08 7.52 7.16
C MET A 37 3.37 8.70 7.81
N LYS A 38 2.06 8.56 8.08
CA LYS A 38 1.24 9.62 8.67
C LYS A 38 1.66 9.94 10.10
N ASP A 39 1.97 8.92 10.91
CA ASP A 39 2.47 9.09 12.27
C ASP A 39 3.84 9.78 12.32
N ASN A 40 4.66 9.60 11.27
CA ASN A 40 5.92 10.32 11.09
C ASN A 40 5.73 11.73 10.48
N GLY A 41 4.49 12.20 10.29
CA GLY A 41 4.19 13.51 9.70
C GLY A 41 4.50 13.59 8.20
N LEU A 42 4.62 12.45 7.52
CA LEU A 42 4.94 12.35 6.11
C LEU A 42 3.68 12.16 5.27
N HIS A 43 3.68 12.72 4.06
CA HIS A 43 2.58 12.61 3.11
C HIS A 43 3.01 11.85 1.87
N LEU A 44 2.07 11.08 1.30
CA LEU A 44 2.28 10.42 0.03
C LEU A 44 2.49 11.42 -1.10
N ASN A 45 3.35 11.06 -2.05
CA ASN A 45 3.41 11.77 -3.32
C ASN A 45 2.19 11.41 -4.21
N GLY A 46 1.92 12.22 -5.23
CA GLY A 46 0.76 12.03 -6.12
C GLY A 46 0.77 10.69 -6.87
N ILE A 47 1.95 10.18 -7.21
CA ILE A 47 2.13 8.90 -7.93
C ILE A 47 1.73 7.73 -7.02
N THR A 48 2.26 7.68 -5.80
CA THR A 48 1.97 6.63 -4.81
C THR A 48 0.49 6.65 -4.43
N ARG A 49 -0.12 7.83 -4.29
CA ARG A 49 -1.57 7.96 -4.05
C ARG A 49 -2.41 7.42 -5.21
N GLY A 50 -2.02 7.69 -6.45
CA GLY A 50 -2.70 7.17 -7.64
C GLY A 50 -2.62 5.64 -7.72
N LEU A 51 -1.46 5.07 -7.40
CA LEU A 51 -1.26 3.63 -7.36
C LEU A 51 -2.15 2.94 -6.32
N ILE A 52 -2.22 3.48 -5.11
CA ILE A 52 -3.08 2.96 -4.02
C ILE A 52 -4.56 2.99 -4.45
N LYS A 53 -5.00 4.07 -5.12
CA LYS A 53 -6.38 4.19 -5.61
C LYS A 53 -6.70 3.11 -6.65
N ALA A 54 -5.84 2.97 -7.67
CA ALA A 54 -6.01 1.97 -8.71
C ALA A 54 -6.03 0.54 -8.13
N MET A 55 -5.18 0.26 -7.14
CA MET A 55 -5.16 -1.04 -6.45
C MET A 55 -6.42 -1.31 -5.62
N ARG A 56 -6.99 -0.29 -4.97
CA ARG A 56 -8.26 -0.43 -4.24
C ARG A 56 -9.41 -0.77 -5.19
N GLU A 57 -9.47 -0.11 -6.35
CA GLU A 57 -10.45 -0.39 -7.39
C GLU A 57 -10.29 -1.85 -7.92
N LEU A 58 -9.06 -2.31 -8.14
CA LEU A 58 -8.77 -3.71 -8.53
C LEU A 58 -9.16 -4.74 -7.45
N LYS A 59 -9.12 -4.38 -6.17
CA LYS A 59 -9.57 -5.24 -5.06
C LYS A 59 -11.09 -5.41 -5.06
N GLU A 60 -11.83 -4.36 -5.38
CA GLU A 60 -13.30 -4.40 -5.45
C GLU A 60 -13.79 -5.36 -6.55
N GLU A 61 -13.09 -5.42 -7.70
CA GLU A 61 -13.37 -6.41 -8.75
C GLU A 61 -13.08 -7.86 -8.32
N LYS A 62 -12.06 -8.06 -7.48
CA LYS A 62 -11.64 -9.40 -7.04
C LYS A 62 -12.54 -10.00 -5.96
N ILE A 63 -13.05 -9.16 -5.05
CA ILE A 63 -14.00 -9.57 -4.00
C ILE A 63 -15.33 -10.02 -4.62
N GLU A 64 -15.80 -9.34 -5.67
CA GLU A 64 -17.03 -9.73 -6.39
C GLU A 64 -16.87 -11.09 -7.09
N THR A 65 -15.69 -11.37 -7.65
CA THR A 65 -15.42 -12.63 -8.35
C THR A 65 -15.29 -13.83 -7.38
N GLU A 66 -14.65 -13.66 -6.22
CA GLU A 66 -14.50 -14.75 -5.23
C GLU A 66 -15.82 -15.09 -4.52
N ASN A 67 -16.70 -14.12 -4.28
CA ASN A 67 -18.00 -14.38 -3.66
C ASN A 67 -18.95 -15.17 -4.59
N VAL A 68 -18.92 -14.89 -5.90
CA VAL A 68 -19.71 -15.62 -6.90
C VAL A 68 -19.27 -17.08 -7.05
N VAL A 69 -18.00 -17.41 -6.84
CA VAL A 69 -17.48 -18.80 -6.92
C VAL A 69 -17.73 -19.59 -5.63
N ALA A 70 -17.82 -18.93 -4.48
CA ALA A 70 -18.10 -19.60 -3.20
C ALA A 70 -19.58 -19.99 -3.01
N GLU A 71 -20.50 -19.39 -3.78
CA GLU A 71 -21.94 -19.66 -3.72
C GLU A 71 -22.46 -20.61 -4.84
N ALA A 72 -21.56 -21.15 -5.69
CA ALA A 72 -21.87 -22.09 -6.78
C ALA A 72 -21.47 -23.53 -6.47
#